data_AF-C5L3Y3-F1
#
_entry.id   AF-C5L3Y3-F1
#
_cell.length_a   1.000
_cell.length_b   1.000
_cell.length_c   1.000
_cell.angle_alpha   90.00
_cell.angle_beta   90.00
_cell.angle_gamma   90.00
#
_symmetry.space_group_name_H-M   'P 1'
#
loop_
_entity.id
_entity.type
_entity.pdbx_description
1 polymer ?
#
loop_
_entity_poly.entity_id
_entity_poly.type
_entity_poly.pdbx_seq_one_letter_code
_entity_poly.pdbx_strand_id
1 'polypeptide(L)'
;MTNPELSTAIHSYKHAVLAYLNFDYWAKIVPVAEKALKTPHRDTGESLTAGLLAVDFLTWSRQVQRGKEMLATVERVADETGQAYPEYISNLLKAYQSCIKATDYEKAYGYFYRSWATGPHHEDLFALKRAQVMALKCGRSDLIHEAIAELYKTHSFSLSTIPFMAGMVSFGLEQAGDYSGAERFIVYISK
;
A
#
# COMPACT_ATOMS: atom_id res chain seq x y z
N MET A 1 -3.55 -12.46 21.10
CA MET A 1 -2.14 -12.89 20.95
C MET A 1 -1.88 -12.84 19.46
N THR A 2 -1.05 -11.91 18.99
CA THR A 2 -0.74 -11.74 17.57
C THR A 2 -0.17 -13.03 16.99
N ASN A 3 -0.61 -13.40 15.78
CA ASN A 3 -0.12 -14.58 15.08
C ASN A 3 1.26 -14.26 14.44
N PRO A 4 2.37 -14.85 14.91
CA PRO A 4 3.71 -14.48 14.44
C PRO A 4 3.93 -14.73 12.94
N GLU A 5 3.29 -15.76 12.38
CA GLU A 5 3.33 -16.06 10.94
C GLU A 5 2.68 -14.93 10.14
N LEU A 6 1.55 -14.42 10.62
CA LEU A 6 0.76 -13.37 9.99
C LEU A 6 1.49 -12.02 10.03
N SER A 7 1.99 -11.65 11.21
CA SER A 7 2.75 -10.42 11.41
C SER A 7 4.02 -10.38 10.55
N THR A 8 4.75 -11.50 10.50
CA THR A 8 5.95 -11.65 9.64
C THR A 8 5.61 -11.50 8.16
N ALA A 9 4.52 -12.11 7.71
CA ALA A 9 4.10 -12.03 6.31
C ALA A 9 3.70 -10.60 5.92
N ILE A 10 2.95 -9.90 6.77
CA ILE A 10 2.56 -8.50 6.56
C ILE A 10 3.79 -7.61 6.45
N HIS A 11 4.73 -7.71 7.40
CA HIS A 11 5.95 -6.91 7.39
C HIS A 11 6.82 -7.20 6.16
N SER A 12 7.04 -8.48 5.87
CA SER A 12 7.82 -8.93 4.70
C SER A 12 7.22 -8.42 3.39
N TYR A 13 5.89 -8.42 3.26
CA TYR A 13 5.21 -7.91 2.09
C TYR A 13 5.43 -6.41 1.91
N LYS A 14 5.15 -5.62 2.96
CA LYS A 14 5.33 -4.16 2.92
C LYS A 14 6.77 -3.78 2.60
N HIS A 15 7.73 -4.45 3.23
CA HIS A 15 9.15 -4.27 2.93
C HIS A 15 9.47 -4.62 1.47
N ALA A 16 9.02 -5.77 0.97
CA ALA A 16 9.26 -6.19 -0.41
C ALA A 16 8.68 -5.20 -1.44
N VAL A 17 7.49 -4.66 -1.16
CA VAL A 17 6.85 -3.62 -1.98
C VAL A 17 7.68 -2.34 -1.94
N LEU A 18 8.07 -1.86 -0.76
CA LEU A 18 8.85 -0.63 -0.62
C LEU A 18 10.26 -0.78 -1.22
N ALA A 19 10.88 -1.95 -1.17
CA ALA A 19 12.19 -2.21 -1.75
C ALA A 19 12.14 -2.60 -3.25
N TYR A 20 10.98 -2.63 -3.90
CA TYR A 20 10.81 -3.09 -5.29
C TYR A 20 11.38 -4.49 -5.56
N LEU A 21 11.29 -5.39 -4.58
CA LEU A 21 11.73 -6.78 -4.77
C LEU A 21 10.84 -7.49 -5.80
N ASN A 22 11.33 -8.59 -6.35
CA ASN A 22 10.56 -9.43 -7.27
C ASN A 22 9.22 -9.89 -6.64
N PHE A 23 8.18 -10.02 -7.46
CA PHE A 23 6.86 -10.53 -7.08
C PHE A 23 6.89 -11.88 -6.35
N ASP A 24 7.93 -12.70 -6.50
CA ASP A 24 8.10 -13.94 -5.72
C ASP A 24 8.16 -13.68 -4.20
N TYR A 25 8.72 -12.54 -3.79
CA TYR A 25 8.74 -12.13 -2.38
C TYR A 25 7.35 -11.67 -1.92
N TRP A 26 6.55 -11.12 -2.83
CA TRP A 26 5.23 -10.56 -2.57
C TRP A 26 4.19 -11.68 -2.47
N ALA A 27 4.31 -12.71 -3.31
CA ALA A 27 3.38 -13.82 -3.43
C ALA A 27 3.18 -14.60 -2.12
N LYS A 28 4.17 -14.58 -1.22
CA LYS A 28 4.14 -15.27 0.08
C LYS A 28 2.99 -14.85 0.99
N ILE A 29 2.42 -13.65 0.80
CA ILE A 29 1.29 -13.17 1.61
C ILE A 29 -0.01 -13.93 1.32
N VAL A 30 -0.19 -14.43 0.09
CA VAL A 30 -1.45 -15.04 -0.38
C VAL A 30 -1.86 -16.27 0.43
N PRO A 31 -1.03 -17.33 0.57
CA PRO A 31 -1.43 -18.52 1.32
C PRO A 31 -1.66 -18.21 2.81
N VAL A 32 -0.91 -17.26 3.38
CA VAL A 32 -1.08 -16.83 4.78
C VAL A 32 -2.42 -16.11 4.97
N ALA A 33 -2.77 -15.20 4.05
CA ALA A 33 -4.05 -14.50 4.05
C ALA A 33 -5.23 -15.47 3.86
N GLU A 34 -5.15 -16.40 2.91
CA GLU A 34 -6.21 -17.39 2.65
C GLU A 34 -6.47 -18.28 3.88
N LYS A 35 -5.43 -18.66 4.62
CA LYS A 35 -5.53 -19.42 5.88
C LYS A 35 -6.14 -18.56 6.99
N ALA A 36 -5.67 -17.31 7.14
CA ALA A 36 -6.11 -16.39 8.17
C ALA A 36 -7.59 -16.00 8.03
N LEU A 37 -8.06 -15.76 6.81
CA LEU A 37 -9.46 -15.40 6.52
C LEU A 37 -10.45 -16.57 6.73
N LYS A 38 -9.96 -17.82 6.76
CA LYS A 38 -10.78 -19.02 7.03
C LYS A 38 -10.90 -19.35 8.53
N THR A 39 -10.10 -18.72 9.37
CA THR A 39 -10.02 -19.05 10.80
C THR A 39 -10.57 -17.88 11.61
N PRO A 40 -11.88 -17.86 11.95
CA PRO A 40 -12.50 -16.68 12.49
C PRO A 40 -12.08 -16.43 13.96
N HIS A 41 -11.96 -15.15 14.32
CA HIS A 41 -11.97 -14.59 15.69
C HIS A 41 -10.68 -14.47 16.52
N ARG A 42 -9.48 -14.86 16.05
CA ARG A 42 -8.26 -14.66 16.87
C ARG A 42 -7.52 -13.34 16.64
N ASP A 43 -7.45 -12.87 15.38
CA ASP A 43 -6.69 -11.68 14.98
C ASP A 43 -7.35 -10.93 13.80
N THR A 44 -8.65 -10.58 13.93
CA THR A 44 -9.46 -10.01 12.84
C THR A 44 -8.74 -8.87 12.08
N GLY A 45 -8.08 -7.94 12.79
CA GLY A 45 -7.35 -6.83 12.16
C GLY A 45 -6.15 -7.26 11.30
N GLU A 46 -5.29 -8.15 11.80
CA GLU A 46 -4.15 -8.65 11.03
C GLU A 46 -4.63 -9.55 9.87
N SER A 47 -5.68 -10.35 10.07
CA SER A 47 -6.26 -11.19 9.01
C SER A 47 -6.81 -10.36 7.86
N LEU A 48 -7.56 -9.30 8.17
CA LEU A 48 -8.07 -8.35 7.17
C LEU A 48 -6.92 -7.62 6.48
N THR A 49 -5.90 -7.20 7.22
CA THR A 49 -4.71 -6.54 6.64
C THR A 49 -3.99 -7.47 5.66
N ALA A 50 -3.69 -8.71 6.06
CA ALA A 50 -3.06 -9.68 5.17
C ALA A 50 -3.92 -9.98 3.94
N GLY A 51 -5.24 -10.07 4.11
CA GLY A 51 -6.21 -10.18 3.01
C GLY A 51 -6.08 -9.03 2.01
N LEU A 52 -6.07 -7.79 2.49
CA LEU A 52 -5.93 -6.60 1.64
C LEU A 52 -4.56 -6.52 0.95
N LEU A 53 -3.49 -6.99 1.59
CA LEU A 53 -2.17 -7.12 0.95
C LEU A 53 -2.12 -8.25 -0.10
N ALA A 54 -2.88 -9.33 0.10
CA ALA A 54 -3.06 -10.35 -0.93
C ALA A 54 -3.88 -9.81 -2.12
N VAL A 55 -4.92 -9.01 -1.88
CA VAL A 55 -5.67 -8.29 -2.93
C VAL A 55 -4.73 -7.42 -3.75
N ASP A 56 -3.87 -6.65 -3.07
CA ASP A 56 -2.85 -5.82 -3.69
C ASP A 56 -1.94 -6.62 -4.63
N PHE A 57 -1.32 -7.68 -4.12
CA PHE A 57 -0.44 -8.54 -4.90
C PHE A 57 -1.15 -9.10 -6.14
N LEU A 58 -2.34 -9.69 -5.96
CA LEU A 58 -3.08 -10.34 -7.03
C LEU A 58 -3.47 -9.32 -8.11
N THR A 59 -3.83 -8.10 -7.71
CA THR A 59 -4.18 -7.02 -8.64
C THR A 59 -2.97 -6.59 -9.47
N TRP A 60 -1.84 -6.32 -8.82
CA TRP A 60 -0.65 -5.80 -9.50
C TRP A 60 0.19 -6.86 -10.23
N SER A 61 0.04 -8.14 -9.86
CA SER A 61 0.62 -9.28 -10.58
C SER A 61 -0.27 -9.78 -11.75
N ARG A 62 -1.28 -8.98 -12.15
CA ARG A 62 -2.21 -9.27 -13.26
C ARG A 62 -3.16 -10.46 -13.03
N GLN A 63 -3.28 -10.93 -11.80
CA GLN A 63 -4.29 -11.91 -11.37
C GLN A 63 -5.57 -11.19 -10.89
N VAL A 64 -6.08 -10.25 -11.69
CA VAL A 64 -7.14 -9.31 -11.29
C VAL A 64 -8.42 -10.02 -10.83
N GLN A 65 -8.81 -11.10 -11.52
CA GLN A 65 -10.00 -11.87 -11.15
C GLN A 65 -9.87 -12.50 -9.77
N ARG A 66 -8.72 -13.11 -9.47
CA ARG A 66 -8.42 -13.66 -8.15
C ARG A 66 -8.32 -12.57 -7.09
N GLY A 67 -7.83 -11.39 -7.46
CA GLY A 67 -7.84 -10.20 -6.59
C GLY A 67 -9.26 -9.75 -6.22
N LYS A 68 -10.21 -9.79 -7.16
CA LYS A 68 -11.63 -9.51 -6.90
C LYS A 68 -12.26 -10.52 -5.96
N GLU A 69 -11.98 -11.80 -6.16
CA GLU A 69 -12.46 -12.89 -5.29
C GLU A 69 -11.90 -12.79 -3.86
N MET A 70 -10.60 -12.47 -3.75
CA MET A 70 -9.97 -12.19 -2.46
C MET A 70 -10.61 -10.97 -1.78
N LEU A 71 -10.86 -9.89 -2.51
CA LEU A 71 -11.51 -8.70 -1.97
C LEU A 71 -12.92 -9.00 -1.46
N ALA A 72 -13.71 -9.76 -2.23
CA ALA A 72 -15.04 -10.20 -1.80
C ALA A 72 -14.99 -11.07 -0.53
N THR A 73 -13.94 -11.90 -0.39
CA THR A 73 -13.73 -12.69 0.82
C THR A 73 -13.42 -11.80 2.03
N VAL A 74 -12.55 -10.79 1.85
CA VAL A 74 -12.22 -9.82 2.90
C VAL A 74 -13.45 -9.02 3.33
N GLU A 75 -14.27 -8.56 2.38
CA GLU A 75 -15.53 -7.86 2.66
C GLU A 75 -16.48 -8.72 3.49
N ARG A 76 -16.72 -9.96 3.06
CA ARG A 76 -17.58 -10.90 3.79
C ARG A 76 -17.09 -11.12 5.23
N VAL A 77 -15.78 -11.31 5.43
CA VAL A 77 -15.21 -11.49 6.78
C VAL A 77 -15.33 -10.21 7.61
N ALA A 78 -15.14 -9.04 7.02
CA ALA A 78 -15.32 -7.75 7.69
C ALA A 78 -16.78 -7.56 8.15
N ASP A 79 -17.74 -7.93 7.31
CA ASP A 79 -19.18 -7.85 7.62
C ASP A 79 -19.60 -8.87 8.70
N GLU A 80 -19.14 -10.13 8.58
CA GLU A 80 -19.48 -11.23 9.49
C GLU A 80 -18.91 -11.04 10.90
N THR A 81 -17.75 -10.39 11.03
CA THR A 81 -17.10 -10.22 12.33
C THR A 81 -17.81 -9.21 13.20
N GLY A 82 -18.58 -8.27 12.62
CA GLY A 82 -19.34 -7.24 13.36
C GLY A 82 -18.49 -6.34 14.28
N GLN A 83 -17.17 -6.52 14.27
CA GLN A 83 -16.22 -5.82 15.11
C GLN A 83 -15.73 -4.58 14.40
N ALA A 84 -15.68 -3.45 15.11
CA ALA A 84 -14.97 -2.27 14.64
C ALA A 84 -13.48 -2.62 14.51
N TYR A 85 -12.95 -2.53 13.30
CA TYR A 85 -11.53 -2.61 13.02
C TYR A 85 -10.94 -1.20 12.86
N PRO A 86 -9.62 -1.02 13.07
CA PRO A 86 -8.97 0.28 12.97
C PRO A 86 -9.28 1.04 11.68
N GLU A 87 -9.34 2.37 11.78
CA GLU A 87 -9.70 3.26 10.67
C GLU A 87 -8.80 3.06 9.44
N TYR A 88 -7.50 2.80 9.65
CA TYR A 88 -6.59 2.53 8.55
C TYR A 88 -7.01 1.31 7.71
N ILE A 89 -7.52 0.23 8.34
CA ILE A 89 -8.01 -0.97 7.63
C ILE A 89 -9.28 -0.63 6.84
N SER A 90 -10.17 0.18 7.42
CA SER A 90 -11.38 0.67 6.73
C SER A 90 -11.02 1.49 5.50
N ASN A 91 -10.04 2.37 5.62
CA ASN A 91 -9.53 3.16 4.51
C ASN A 91 -8.86 2.28 3.44
N LEU A 92 -8.03 1.29 3.79
CA LEU A 92 -7.46 0.36 2.81
C LEU A 92 -8.53 -0.42 2.07
N LEU A 93 -9.54 -0.96 2.77
CA LEU A 93 -10.63 -1.70 2.14
C LEU A 93 -11.37 -0.82 1.12
N LYS A 94 -11.75 0.40 1.50
CA LYS A 94 -12.39 1.36 0.61
C LYS A 94 -11.52 1.78 -0.57
N ALA A 95 -10.19 1.85 -0.37
CA ALA A 95 -9.24 2.13 -1.44
C ALA A 95 -9.26 1.01 -2.50
N TYR A 96 -9.16 -0.25 -2.08
CA TYR A 96 -9.20 -1.38 -3.01
C TYR A 96 -10.57 -1.57 -3.66
N GLN A 97 -11.67 -1.31 -2.95
CA GLN A 97 -13.01 -1.25 -3.55
C GLN A 97 -13.07 -0.21 -4.68
N SER A 98 -12.59 1.01 -4.41
CA SER A 98 -12.58 2.09 -5.40
C SER A 98 -11.69 1.75 -6.59
N CYS A 99 -10.50 1.21 -6.35
CA CYS A 99 -9.53 0.86 -7.38
C CYS A 99 -9.98 -0.34 -8.25
N ILE A 100 -10.49 -1.41 -7.65
CA ILE A 100 -10.71 -2.70 -8.32
C ILE A 100 -12.14 -2.84 -8.85
N LYS A 101 -13.14 -2.31 -8.13
CA LYS A 101 -14.55 -2.43 -8.52
C LYS A 101 -15.04 -1.21 -9.30
N ALA A 102 -14.75 -0.01 -8.80
CA ALA A 102 -15.23 1.22 -9.42
C ALA A 102 -14.27 1.79 -10.48
N THR A 103 -13.01 1.36 -10.48
CA THR A 103 -11.94 1.95 -11.31
C THR A 103 -11.83 3.47 -11.08
N ASP A 104 -12.18 3.91 -9.87
CA ASP A 104 -12.14 5.30 -9.42
C ASP A 104 -10.83 5.52 -8.67
N TYR A 105 -9.80 5.88 -9.44
CA TYR A 105 -8.44 6.04 -8.94
C TYR A 105 -8.27 7.30 -8.08
N GLU A 106 -9.05 8.36 -8.32
CA GLU A 106 -9.00 9.58 -7.50
C GLU A 106 -9.58 9.32 -6.11
N LYS A 107 -10.70 8.60 -6.04
CA LYS A 107 -11.26 8.17 -4.76
C LYS A 107 -10.36 7.15 -4.06
N ALA A 108 -9.75 6.23 -4.80
CA ALA A 108 -8.77 5.28 -4.27
C ALA A 108 -7.55 6.00 -3.67
N TYR A 109 -7.03 7.04 -4.34
CA TYR A 109 -5.97 7.92 -3.82
C TYR A 109 -6.33 8.43 -2.42
N GLY A 110 -7.50 9.08 -2.30
CA GLY A 110 -7.91 9.69 -1.03
C GLY A 110 -8.03 8.67 0.11
N TYR A 111 -8.47 7.44 -0.19
CA TYR A 111 -8.52 6.38 0.81
C TYR A 111 -7.14 5.81 1.17
N PHE A 112 -6.25 5.61 0.20
CA PHE A 112 -4.87 5.20 0.52
C PHE A 112 -4.14 6.26 1.36
N TYR A 113 -4.29 7.53 1.01
CA TYR A 113 -3.70 8.64 1.77
C TYR A 113 -4.25 8.70 3.21
N ARG A 114 -5.58 8.63 3.39
CA ARG A 114 -6.20 8.55 4.72
C ARG A 114 -5.77 7.31 5.50
N SER A 115 -5.59 6.17 4.83
CA SER A 115 -5.06 4.97 5.49
C SER A 115 -3.65 5.18 6.04
N TRP A 116 -2.78 5.88 5.31
CA TRP A 116 -1.45 6.21 5.82
C TRP A 116 -1.56 7.18 7.01
N ALA A 117 -2.36 8.24 6.88
CA ALA A 117 -2.52 9.26 7.92
C ALA A 117 -3.13 8.73 9.24
N THR A 118 -3.91 7.64 9.18
CA THR A 118 -4.56 6.99 10.33
C THR A 118 -3.86 5.70 10.75
N GLY A 119 -2.74 5.35 10.11
CA GLY A 119 -1.96 4.15 10.41
C GLY A 119 -1.23 4.27 11.75
N PRO A 120 -0.99 3.15 12.46
CA PRO A 120 -0.31 3.16 13.76
C PRO A 120 1.19 3.52 13.66
N HIS A 121 1.77 3.44 12.46
CA HIS A 121 3.17 3.70 12.18
C HIS A 121 3.26 4.62 10.97
N HIS A 122 3.48 5.93 11.17
CA HIS A 122 3.63 6.88 10.06
C HIS A 122 4.84 6.59 9.17
N GLU A 123 5.81 5.83 9.70
CA GLU A 123 6.94 5.23 8.99
C GLU A 123 6.54 4.08 8.03
N ASP A 124 5.33 3.54 8.13
CA ASP A 124 4.81 2.56 7.19
C ASP A 124 4.31 3.25 5.91
N LEU A 125 5.25 3.45 4.99
CA LEU A 125 5.03 4.14 3.73
C LEU A 125 4.23 3.35 2.70
N PHE A 126 3.79 2.12 3.01
CA PHE A 126 3.10 1.27 2.04
C PHE A 126 1.83 1.92 1.47
N ALA A 127 0.96 2.45 2.35
CA ALA A 127 -0.29 3.07 1.91
C ALA A 127 -0.04 4.38 1.14
N LEU A 128 0.95 5.17 1.55
CA LEU A 128 1.35 6.39 0.86
C LEU A 128 1.92 6.10 -0.54
N LYS A 129 2.71 5.03 -0.68
CA LYS A 129 3.15 4.50 -1.99
C LYS A 129 1.96 4.18 -2.89
N ARG A 130 0.94 3.50 -2.36
CA ARG A 130 -0.25 3.16 -3.14
C ARG A 130 -1.06 4.39 -3.52
N ALA A 131 -1.18 5.38 -2.65
CA ALA A 131 -1.77 6.68 -3.00
C ALA A 131 -1.04 7.27 -4.21
N GLN A 132 0.29 7.36 -4.18
CA GLN A 132 1.05 7.90 -5.31
C GLN A 132 0.83 7.13 -6.63
N VAL A 133 0.75 5.79 -6.59
CA VAL A 133 0.41 4.99 -7.78
C VAL A 133 -0.98 5.35 -8.32
N MET A 134 -1.95 5.64 -7.45
CA MET A 134 -3.27 6.10 -7.88
C MET A 134 -3.21 7.51 -8.50
N ALA A 135 -2.46 8.44 -7.90
CA ALA A 135 -2.27 9.78 -8.45
C ALA A 135 -1.64 9.73 -9.86
N LEU A 136 -0.68 8.83 -10.07
CA LEU A 136 -0.11 8.55 -11.38
C LEU A 136 -1.12 8.00 -12.38
N LYS A 137 -1.97 7.06 -11.96
CA LYS A 137 -3.06 6.54 -12.80
C LYS A 137 -4.06 7.63 -13.22
N CYS A 138 -4.21 8.67 -12.40
CA CYS A 138 -5.07 9.82 -12.69
C CYS A 138 -4.38 10.91 -13.53
N GLY A 139 -3.07 10.86 -13.74
CA GLY A 139 -2.31 11.97 -14.33
C GLY A 139 -2.33 13.24 -13.46
N ARG A 140 -2.51 13.09 -12.14
CA ARG A 140 -2.69 14.20 -11.20
C ARG A 140 -1.37 14.52 -10.50
N SER A 141 -0.53 15.32 -11.15
CA SER A 141 0.79 15.73 -10.63
C SER A 141 0.70 16.45 -9.29
N ASP A 142 -0.37 17.22 -9.06
CA ASP A 142 -0.67 17.86 -7.78
C ASP A 142 -0.75 16.85 -6.62
N LEU A 143 -1.47 15.75 -6.81
CA LEU A 143 -1.63 14.69 -5.80
C LEU A 143 -0.34 13.88 -5.57
N ILE A 144 0.50 13.79 -6.59
CA ILE A 144 1.84 13.19 -6.49
C ILE A 144 2.73 14.05 -5.58
N HIS A 145 2.69 15.37 -5.76
CA HIS A 145 3.44 16.30 -4.90
C HIS A 145 2.98 16.27 -3.46
N GLU A 146 1.67 16.21 -3.21
CA GLU A 146 1.13 16.09 -1.87
C GLU A 146 1.69 14.85 -1.15
N ALA A 147 1.67 13.70 -1.83
CA ALA A 147 2.23 12.47 -1.27
C ALA A 147 3.75 12.55 -1.02
N ILE A 148 4.49 13.22 -1.91
CA ILE A 148 5.94 13.44 -1.77
C ILE A 148 6.26 14.41 -0.63
N ALA A 149 5.50 15.49 -0.48
CA ALA A 149 5.69 16.46 0.58
C ALA A 149 5.55 15.81 1.97
N GLU A 150 4.59 14.90 2.13
CA GLU A 150 4.43 14.13 3.36
C GLU A 150 5.58 13.15 3.61
N LEU A 151 6.13 12.53 2.56
CA LEU A 151 7.35 11.71 2.68
C LEU A 151 8.51 12.52 3.27
N TYR A 152 8.73 13.74 2.76
CA TYR A 152 9.78 14.64 3.26
C TYR A 152 9.55 15.10 4.69
N LYS A 153 8.32 15.46 5.06
CA LYS A 153 8.00 15.89 6.44
C LYS A 153 8.23 14.77 7.44
N THR A 154 7.85 13.54 7.08
CA THR A 154 7.92 12.39 7.97
C THR A 154 9.34 11.86 8.09
N HIS A 155 10.14 12.00 7.04
CA HIS A 155 11.53 11.53 7.00
C HIS A 155 12.43 12.73 6.73
N SER A 156 12.90 13.36 7.82
CA SER A 156 13.96 14.36 7.83
C SER A 156 15.27 13.74 7.31
N PHE A 157 15.35 13.55 5.99
CA PHE A 157 16.52 13.17 5.20
C PHE A 157 17.36 11.97 5.71
N SER A 158 16.82 10.77 5.51
CA SER A 158 17.62 9.61 5.09
C SER A 158 16.96 9.00 3.85
N LEU A 159 16.92 9.75 2.75
CA LEU A 159 16.43 9.26 1.46
C LEU A 159 17.34 8.18 0.86
N SER A 160 18.54 8.00 1.44
CA SER A 160 19.51 6.95 1.11
C SER A 160 19.11 5.54 1.55
N THR A 161 18.17 5.37 2.47
CA THR A 161 17.82 4.03 3.01
C THR A 161 16.71 3.32 2.25
N ILE A 162 15.96 4.00 1.37
CA ILE A 162 14.88 3.37 0.61
C ILE A 162 14.92 3.86 -0.84
N PRO A 163 15.48 3.06 -1.77
CA PRO A 163 15.57 3.40 -3.21
C PRO A 163 14.23 3.83 -3.83
N PHE A 164 13.11 3.29 -3.31
CA PHE A 164 11.77 3.72 -3.70
C PHE A 164 11.51 5.20 -3.42
N MET A 165 11.90 5.74 -2.27
CA MET A 165 11.62 7.14 -1.95
C MET A 165 12.36 8.08 -2.91
N ALA A 166 13.64 7.82 -3.18
CA ALA A 166 14.43 8.64 -4.12
C ALA A 166 13.83 8.63 -5.54
N GLY A 167 13.48 7.45 -6.06
CA GLY A 167 12.87 7.34 -7.39
C GLY A 167 11.49 7.99 -7.48
N MET A 168 10.64 7.83 -6.46
CA MET A 168 9.30 8.43 -6.44
C MET A 168 9.33 9.94 -6.33
N VAL A 169 10.24 10.48 -5.51
CA VAL A 169 10.45 11.91 -5.35
C VAL A 169 10.95 12.50 -6.66
N SER A 170 11.99 11.89 -7.24
CA SER A 170 12.57 12.33 -8.51
C SER A 170 11.50 12.39 -9.61
N PHE A 171 10.74 11.31 -9.79
CA PHE A 171 9.70 11.25 -10.80
C PHE A 171 8.57 12.26 -10.58
N GLY A 172 8.14 12.48 -9.32
CA GLY A 172 7.13 13.50 -9.04
C GLY A 172 7.61 14.91 -9.38
N LEU A 173 8.86 15.25 -9.01
CA LEU A 173 9.48 16.53 -9.35
C LEU A 173 9.58 16.74 -10.86
N GLU A 174 9.89 15.70 -11.64
CA GLU A 174 9.85 15.77 -13.12
C GLU A 174 8.43 16.06 -13.63
N GLN A 175 7.40 15.43 -13.07
CA GLN A 175 6.00 15.70 -13.42
C GLN A 175 5.55 17.13 -13.02
N ALA A 176 6.27 17.78 -12.10
CA ALA A 176 6.11 19.20 -11.76
C ALA A 176 6.79 20.16 -12.74
N GLY A 177 7.72 19.66 -13.55
CA GLY A 177 8.69 20.48 -14.27
C GLY A 177 9.90 20.94 -13.43
N ASP A 178 10.08 20.44 -12.21
CA ASP A 178 11.28 20.69 -11.39
C ASP A 178 12.37 19.65 -11.68
N TYR A 179 12.93 19.72 -12.88
CA TYR A 179 13.99 18.80 -13.32
C TYR A 179 15.28 18.94 -12.48
N SER A 180 15.62 20.16 -12.06
CA SER A 180 16.80 20.40 -11.21
C SER A 180 16.65 19.80 -9.81
N GLY A 181 15.44 19.80 -9.25
CA GLY A 181 15.12 19.08 -8.03
C GLY A 181 15.19 17.56 -8.24
N ALA A 182 14.62 17.06 -9.34
CA ALA A 182 14.58 15.64 -9.66
C ALA A 182 15.98 15.00 -9.81
N GLU A 183 16.90 15.67 -10.50
CA GLU A 183 18.28 15.19 -10.73
C GLU A 183 19.05 14.95 -9.44
N ARG A 184 18.79 15.75 -8.39
CA ARG A 184 19.45 15.60 -7.07
C ARG A 184 19.15 14.25 -6.42
N PHE A 185 18.06 13.59 -6.80
CA PHE A 185 17.66 12.28 -6.28
C PHE A 185 18.14 11.11 -7.15
N ILE A 186 18.41 11.33 -8.44
CA ILE A 186 18.91 10.30 -9.36
C ILE A 186 20.33 9.85 -8.98
N VAL A 187 21.16 10.79 -8.50
CA VAL A 187 22.57 10.52 -8.10
C VAL A 187 22.68 9.50 -6.95
N TYR A 188 21.63 9.30 -6.16
CA TYR A 188 21.62 8.32 -5.06
C TYR A 188 21.29 6.89 -5.52
N ILE A 189 20.75 6.70 -6.72
CA ILE A 189 20.33 5.38 -7.25
C ILE A 189 21.46 4.72 -8.06
N SER A 190 22.47 5.49 -8.47
CA SER A 190 23.57 5.06 -9.36
C SER A 190 24.91 4.76 -8.65
N LYS A 191 24.92 4.70 -7.32
CA LYS A 191 26.08 4.28 -6.50
C LYS A 191 25.77 2.97 -5.79
#